data_AF-A0A5E9G400-F1
#
_entry.id   AF-A0A5E9G400-F1
#
_cell.length_a   1.000
_cell.length_b   1.000
_cell.length_c   1.000
_cell.angle_alpha   90.00
_cell.angle_beta   90.00
_cell.angle_gamma   90.00
#
_symmetry.space_group_name_H-M   'P 1'
#
loop_
_entity.id
_entity.type
_entity.pdbx_description
1 polymer ?
#
loop_
_entity_poly.entity_id
_entity_poly.type
_entity_poly.pdbx_seq_one_letter_code
_entity_poly.pdbx_strand_id
1 'polypeptide(L)'
;LAGKHVTMHTLRHTTAMNLLAGGVDIAVIALWLGHADTHSTDAYLHADMAIKQAAIERTRPPGVTPGNYHPEPSILAWLTAL
;
A
#
# COMPACT_ATOMS: atom_id res chain seq x y z
N LEU A 1 8.46 -19.35 8.97
CA LEU A 1 7.05 -19.78 8.83
C LEU A 1 6.53 -20.50 10.08
N ALA A 2 7.32 -21.39 10.70
CA ALA A 2 6.88 -22.25 11.82
C ALA A 2 6.28 -21.56 13.06
N GLY A 3 6.49 -20.26 13.28
CA GLY A 3 5.93 -19.52 14.43
C GLY A 3 4.81 -18.53 14.08
N LYS A 4 4.37 -18.44 12.83
CA LYS A 4 3.33 -17.47 12.43
C LYS A 4 1.96 -18.12 12.51
N HIS A 5 1.02 -17.51 13.24
CA HIS A 5 -0.36 -17.98 13.27
C HIS A 5 -1.05 -17.62 11.94
N VAL A 6 -1.23 -18.63 11.09
CA VAL A 6 -1.86 -18.49 9.78
C VAL A 6 -3.32 -18.91 9.90
N THR A 7 -4.23 -18.01 9.52
CA THR A 7 -5.66 -18.31 9.44
C THR A 7 -6.15 -18.16 7.99
N MET A 8 -7.38 -18.61 7.71
CA MET A 8 -8.02 -18.36 6.42
C MET A 8 -8.09 -16.86 6.08
N HIS A 9 -8.22 -16.00 7.09
CA HIS A 9 -8.18 -14.55 6.92
C HIS A 9 -6.79 -14.06 6.47
N THR A 10 -5.71 -14.63 7.00
CA THR A 10 -4.33 -14.35 6.55
C THR A 10 -4.12 -14.69 5.07
N LEU A 11 -4.65 -15.84 4.63
CA LEU A 11 -4.56 -16.25 3.23
C LEU A 11 -5.36 -15.31 2.32
N ARG A 12 -6.59 -14.93 2.73
CA ARG A 12 -7.42 -13.96 1.99
C ARG A 12 -6.71 -12.63 1.78
N HIS A 13 -6.09 -12.08 2.83
CA HIS A 13 -5.28 -10.85 2.74
C HIS A 13 -4.08 -11.01 1.81
N THR A 14 -3.42 -12.16 1.87
CA THR A 14 -2.27 -12.45 1.00
C THR A 14 -2.69 -12.50 -0.48
N THR A 15 -3.81 -13.15 -0.79
CA THR A 15 -4.36 -13.16 -2.15
C THR A 15 -4.72 -11.75 -2.62
N ALA A 16 -5.38 -10.95 -1.78
CA ALA A 16 -5.73 -9.59 -2.13
C ALA A 16 -4.50 -8.71 -2.44
N MET A 17 -3.46 -8.77 -1.60
CA MET A 17 -2.22 -8.02 -1.80
C MET A 17 -1.47 -8.46 -3.07
N ASN A 18 -1.46 -9.77 -3.38
CA ASN A 18 -0.84 -10.26 -4.61
C ASN A 18 -1.58 -9.81 -5.87
N LEU A 19 -2.91 -9.76 -5.84
CA LEU A 19 -3.72 -9.23 -6.95
C LEU A 19 -3.49 -7.73 -7.13
N LEU A 20 -3.44 -6.98 -6.03
CA LEU A 20 -3.19 -5.54 -6.05
C LEU A 20 -1.79 -5.24 -6.62
N ALA A 21 -0.76 -5.96 -6.18
CA ALA A 21 0.59 -5.84 -6.71
C ALA A 21 0.69 -6.24 -8.19
N GLY A 22 -0.17 -7.16 -8.65
CA GLY A 22 -0.34 -7.50 -10.06
C GLY A 22 -1.07 -6.45 -10.90
N GLY A 23 -1.49 -5.33 -10.30
CA GLY A 23 -2.17 -4.23 -10.98
C GLY A 23 -3.67 -4.43 -11.15
N VAL A 24 -4.28 -5.40 -10.45
CA VAL A 24 -5.74 -5.58 -10.48
C VAL A 24 -6.40 -4.46 -9.69
N ASP A 25 -7.42 -3.85 -10.29
CA ASP A 25 -8.18 -2.77 -9.67
C ASP A 25 -8.84 -3.21 -8.34
N ILE A 26 -8.84 -2.31 -7.36
CA ILE A 26 -9.32 -2.62 -6.02
C ILE A 26 -10.82 -2.95 -5.97
N ALA A 27 -11.64 -2.34 -6.84
CA ALA A 27 -13.05 -2.67 -6.93
C ALA A 27 -13.27 -4.08 -7.47
N VAL A 28 -12.41 -4.54 -8.39
CA VAL A 28 -12.43 -5.92 -8.91
C VAL A 28 -12.02 -6.90 -7.80
N ILE A 29 -11.00 -6.58 -7.01
CA ILE A 29 -10.58 -7.40 -5.86
C ILE A 29 -11.69 -7.49 -4.82
N ALA A 30 -12.33 -6.36 -4.48
CA ALA A 30 -13.47 -6.33 -3.56
C ALA A 30 -14.62 -7.23 -4.04
N LEU A 31 -14.96 -7.14 -5.33
CA LEU A 31 -16.00 -7.96 -5.96
C LEU A 31 -15.64 -9.46 -5.93
N TRP A 32 -14.43 -9.83 -6.31
CA TRP A 32 -13.97 -11.23 -6.32
C TRP A 32 -13.93 -11.86 -4.94
N LEU A 33 -13.60 -11.06 -3.93
CA LEU A 33 -13.58 -11.53 -2.55
C LEU A 33 -14.98 -11.53 -1.92
N GLY A 34 -16.00 -10.97 -2.58
CA GLY A 34 -17.37 -10.94 -2.08
C GLY A 34 -17.56 -9.94 -0.94
N HIS A 35 -16.77 -8.87 -0.91
CA HIS A 35 -16.96 -7.78 0.04
C HIS A 35 -18.17 -6.95 -0.36
N ALA A 36 -19.24 -6.97 0.44
CA ALA A 36 -20.37 -6.04 0.31
C ALA A 36 -20.02 -4.63 0.79
N ASP A 37 -18.95 -4.50 1.58
CA ASP A 37 -18.39 -3.25 2.11
C ASP A 37 -16.88 -3.18 1.82
N THR A 38 -16.45 -2.11 1.17
CA THR A 38 -15.07 -1.86 0.75
C THR A 38 -14.15 -1.48 1.91
N HIS A 39 -14.66 -1.21 3.11
CA HIS A 39 -13.86 -0.81 4.27
C HIS A 39 -12.71 -1.78 4.60
N SER A 40 -12.91 -3.08 4.38
CA SER A 40 -11.86 -4.10 4.57
C SER A 40 -10.80 -4.11 3.45
N THR A 41 -11.11 -3.51 2.30
CA THR A 41 -10.26 -3.48 1.10
C THR A 41 -9.41 -2.21 1.07
N ASP A 42 -9.87 -1.10 1.65
CA ASP A 42 -9.11 0.16 1.81
C ASP A 42 -7.77 -0.05 2.53
N ALA A 43 -7.69 -1.04 3.42
CA ALA A 43 -6.45 -1.43 4.08
C ALA A 43 -5.33 -1.80 3.08
N TYR A 44 -5.67 -2.34 1.91
CA TYR A 44 -4.69 -2.74 0.90
C TYR A 44 -4.08 -1.55 0.15
N LEU A 45 -4.88 -0.53 -0.17
CA LEU A 45 -4.39 0.75 -0.70
C LEU A 45 -3.40 1.43 0.25
N HIS A 46 -3.65 1.31 1.55
CA HIS A 46 -2.76 1.88 2.56
C HIS A 46 -1.46 1.09 2.75
N ALA A 47 -1.47 -0.21 2.47
CA ALA A 47 -0.32 -1.09 2.64
C ALA A 47 0.71 -0.97 1.50
N ASP A 48 0.28 -0.60 0.28
CA ASP A 48 1.17 -0.49 -0.87
C ASP A 48 1.68 0.94 -1.08
N MET A 49 2.95 1.16 -0.70
CA MET A 49 3.61 2.45 -0.88
C MET A 49 3.91 2.80 -2.34
N ALA A 50 4.07 1.80 -3.22
CA ALA A 50 4.32 2.04 -4.63
C ALA A 50 3.07 2.58 -5.33
N ILE A 51 1.89 2.07 -4.98
CA ILE A 51 0.61 2.58 -5.49
C ILE A 51 0.37 4.02 -5.03
N LYS A 52 0.64 4.34 -3.76
CA LYS A 52 0.57 5.73 -3.27
C LYS A 52 1.52 6.64 -4.03
N GLN A 53 2.75 6.20 -4.25
CA GLN A 53 3.74 6.98 -5.00
C GLN A 53 3.27 7.22 -6.44
N ALA A 54 2.74 6.20 -7.11
CA ALA A 54 2.20 6.33 -8.47
C ALA A 54 0.98 7.25 -8.56
N ALA A 55 0.12 7.25 -7.54
CA ALA A 55 -1.02 8.18 -7.47
C ALA A 55 -0.56 9.63 -7.31
N ILE A 56 0.43 9.89 -6.44
CA ILE A 56 1.04 11.22 -6.25
C ILE A 56 1.73 11.69 -7.52
N GLU A 57 2.45 10.79 -8.20
CA GLU A 57 3.10 11.05 -9.48
C GLU A 57 2.11 11.59 -10.53
N ARG A 58 0.91 11.00 -10.57
CA ARG A 58 -0.12 11.34 -11.55
C ARG A 58 -0.79 12.70 -11.30
N THR A 59 -0.70 13.23 -10.08
CA THR A 59 -1.24 14.55 -9.72
C THR A 59 -0.19 15.66 -9.77
N ARG A 60 1.03 15.37 -10.27
CA ARG A 60 2.11 16.35 -10.33
C ARG A 60 1.75 17.57 -11.20
N PRO A 61 1.97 18.80 -10.71
CA PRO A 61 1.88 20.01 -11.52
C PRO A 61 2.92 20.03 -12.65
N PRO A 62 2.58 20.58 -13.84
CA PRO A 62 3.55 20.74 -14.92
C PRO A 62 4.70 21.67 -14.48
N GLY A 63 5.93 21.27 -14.79
CA GLY A 63 7.15 22.05 -14.49
C GLY A 63 7.85 21.69 -13.17
N VAL A 64 7.36 20.71 -12.41
CA VAL A 64 8.03 20.21 -11.21
C VAL A 64 8.94 19.03 -11.58
N THR A 65 10.22 19.08 -11.20
CA THR A 65 11.17 17.98 -11.41
C THR A 65 10.85 16.81 -10.47
N PRO A 66 10.81 15.56 -10.96
CA PRO A 66 10.68 14.38 -10.11
C PRO A 66 11.83 14.27 -9.11
N GLY A 67 11.55 13.84 -7.89
CA GLY A 67 12.58 13.53 -6.91
C GLY A 67 12.03 12.88 -5.66
N ASN A 68 12.77 11.91 -5.12
CA ASN A 68 12.51 11.39 -3.78
C ASN A 68 13.13 12.35 -2.76
N TYR A 69 12.34 12.75 -1.77
CA TYR A 69 12.85 13.51 -0.63
C TYR A 69 13.89 12.68 0.11
N HIS A 70 15.10 13.23 0.24
CA HIS A 70 16.16 12.68 1.07
C HIS A 70 16.31 13.61 2.28
N PRO A 71 15.87 13.18 3.48
CA PRO A 71 16.05 13.97 4.68
C PRO A 71 17.52 14.12 5.04
N GLU A 72 17.89 15.27 5.59
CA GLU A 72 19.20 15.47 6.20
C GLU A 72 19.40 14.47 7.36
N PRO A 73 20.61 13.92 7.56
CA PRO A 73 20.88 12.93 8.61
C PRO A 73 20.46 13.38 10.01
N SER A 74 20.50 14.68 10.28
CA SER A 74 20.08 15.29 11.54
C SER A 74 18.59 15.10 11.83
N ILE A 75 17.73 15.11 10.79
CA ILE A 75 16.29 14.93 10.92
C ILE A 75 15.97 13.49 11.30
N LEU A 76 16.63 12.52 10.65
CA LEU A 76 16.46 11.10 10.97
C LEU A 76 16.93 10.80 12.40
N ALA A 77 18.08 11.35 12.80
CA ALA A 77 18.60 11.19 14.16
C ALA A 77 17.63 11.75 15.23
N TRP A 78 17.04 12.91 14.99
CA TRP A 78 16.03 13.49 15.88
C TRP A 78 14.77 12.62 16.00
N LEU A 79 14.23 12.13 14.87
CA LEU A 79 13.03 11.27 14.85
C LEU A 79 13.24 9.95 15.60
N THR A 80 14.43 9.35 15.49
CA THR A 80 14.75 8.10 16.20
C THR A 80 14.96 8.26 17.70
N ALA A 81 15.13 9.50 18.18
CA ALA A 81 15.35 9.80 19.59
C ALA A 81 14.04 10.13 20.35
N LEU A 82 12.90 10.15 19.65
CA LEU A 82 11.56 10.33 20.22
C LEU A 82 10.98 8.99 20.71
#